data_AF-A0A7K9TMT7-F1
#
_entry.id   AF-A0A7K9TMT7-F1
#
_cell.length_a   1.000
_cell.length_b   1.000
_cell.length_c   1.000
_cell.angle_alpha   90.00
_cell.angle_beta   90.00
_cell.angle_gamma   90.00
#
_symmetry.space_group_name_H-M   'P 1'
#
loop_
_entity.id
_entity.type
_entity.pdbx_description
1 polymer ?
#
loop_
_entity_poly.entity_id
_entity_poly.type
_entity_poly.pdbx_seq_one_letter_code
_entity_poly.pdbx_strand_id
1 'polypeptide(L)'
;MVRLGRLLRLLTLLKLPCCLLELLLWEAAQGQEMYAPHSIRLEGDITLGGLFPVHAKGPPAEPCGDIKKENGIHRLEAMLYALDQINSDPDLLPNVTLGARILDTCSRDTYALEQSLTFVQALIQKDTSDVRCTNGEPPVFVKPEKVVGVIGA
;
A
#
# COMPACT_ATOMS: atom_id res chain seq x y z
N MET A 1 -16.26 20.54 52.02
CA MET A 1 -15.49 20.12 50.82
C MET A 1 -15.67 18.63 50.49
N VAL A 2 -16.90 18.11 50.36
CA VAL A 2 -17.11 16.68 49.99
C VAL A 2 -18.11 16.51 48.82
N ARG A 3 -18.74 17.60 48.33
CA ARG A 3 -19.74 17.54 47.25
C ARG A 3 -19.21 17.88 45.84
N LEU A 4 -17.97 18.35 45.69
CA LEU A 4 -17.37 18.66 44.37
C LEU A 4 -16.58 17.48 43.78
N GLY A 5 -16.09 16.56 44.62
CA GLY A 5 -15.30 15.39 44.18
C GLY A 5 -16.13 14.23 43.61
N ARG A 6 -17.43 14.14 43.92
CA ARG A 6 -18.32 13.10 43.35
C ARG A 6 -18.84 13.44 41.95
N LEU A 7 -19.00 14.73 41.62
CA LEU A 7 -19.42 15.16 40.29
C LEU A 7 -18.27 15.01 39.26
N LEU A 8 -17.03 15.30 39.69
CA LEU A 8 -15.84 15.11 38.85
C LEU A 8 -15.54 13.62 38.57
N ARG A 9 -15.86 12.72 39.52
CA ARG A 9 -15.78 11.26 39.31
C ARG A 9 -16.90 10.71 38.40
N LEU A 10 -18.04 11.38 38.31
CA LEU A 10 -19.13 10.96 37.43
C LEU A 10 -18.87 11.37 35.97
N LEU A 11 -18.24 12.52 35.74
CA LEU A 11 -17.85 12.99 34.40
C LEU A 11 -16.68 12.20 33.81
N THR A 12 -15.81 11.61 34.63
CA THR A 12 -14.75 10.70 34.15
C THR A 12 -15.30 9.33 33.71
N LEU A 13 -16.47 8.90 34.21
CA LEU A 13 -17.06 7.60 33.85
C LEU A 13 -17.76 7.60 32.47
N LEU A 14 -18.09 8.78 31.92
CA LEU A 14 -18.76 8.91 30.62
C LEU A 14 -17.78 9.19 29.44
N LYS A 15 -16.48 9.37 29.70
CA LYS A 15 -15.45 9.48 28.65
C LYS A 15 -14.72 8.17 28.35
N LEU A 16 -14.80 7.19 29.25
CA LEU A 16 -14.24 5.85 29.03
C LEU A 16 -14.83 5.09 27.82
N PRO A 17 -16.14 5.14 27.50
CA PRO A 17 -16.68 4.31 26.42
C PRO A 17 -16.31 4.85 25.03
N CYS A 18 -15.99 6.15 24.91
CA CYS A 18 -15.64 6.75 23.61
C CYS A 18 -14.21 6.43 23.19
N CYS A 19 -13.24 6.45 24.12
CA CYS A 19 -11.87 6.06 23.82
C CYS A 19 -11.76 4.58 23.49
N LEU A 20 -12.54 3.72 24.17
CA LEU A 20 -12.63 2.30 23.84
C LEU A 20 -13.22 2.07 22.45
N LEU A 21 -14.22 2.86 22.03
CA LEU A 21 -14.81 2.76 20.70
C LEU A 21 -13.84 3.23 19.60
N GLU A 22 -13.07 4.29 19.83
CA GLU A 22 -12.02 4.74 18.88
C GLU A 22 -10.85 3.75 18.79
N LEU A 23 -10.45 3.12 19.90
CA LEU A 23 -9.45 2.05 19.91
C LEU A 23 -9.92 0.80 19.16
N LEU A 24 -11.18 0.40 19.33
CA LEU A 24 -11.77 -0.75 18.63
C LEU A 24 -11.93 -0.49 17.11
N LEU A 25 -12.20 0.76 16.71
CA LEU A 25 -12.24 1.14 15.29
C LEU A 25 -10.85 1.16 14.65
N TRP A 26 -9.80 1.46 15.43
CA TRP A 26 -8.42 1.43 14.94
C TRP A 26 -7.94 0.01 14.63
N GLU A 27 -8.30 -0.98 15.48
CA GLU A 27 -7.91 -2.38 15.26
C GLU A 27 -8.64 -3.02 14.06
N ALA A 28 -9.87 -2.59 13.77
CA ALA A 28 -10.63 -3.09 12.61
C ALA A 28 -10.08 -2.62 11.25
N ALA A 29 -9.22 -1.60 11.21
CA ALA A 29 -8.68 -1.04 9.97
C ALA A 29 -7.41 -1.72 9.47
N GLN A 30 -6.78 -2.62 10.26
CA GLN A 30 -5.59 -3.35 9.81
C GLN A 30 -5.98 -4.60 9.01
N GLY A 31 -6.49 -4.38 7.80
CA GLY A 31 -6.33 -5.39 6.75
C GLY A 31 -4.83 -5.56 6.50
N GLN A 32 -4.24 -6.66 6.99
CA GLN A 32 -2.86 -7.01 6.65
C GLN A 32 -2.81 -7.41 5.19
N GLU A 33 -2.64 -6.41 4.33
CA GLU A 33 -2.19 -6.60 2.97
C GLU A 33 -0.78 -7.21 3.03
N MET A 34 -0.55 -8.26 2.23
CA MET A 34 0.73 -8.97 2.16
C MET A 34 1.83 -7.97 1.75
N TYR A 35 2.54 -7.44 2.75
CA TYR A 35 3.57 -6.42 2.57
C TYR A 35 4.72 -7.05 1.81
N ALA A 36 4.77 -6.87 0.49
CA ALA A 36 6.00 -7.10 -0.26
C ALA A 36 6.99 -6.03 0.24
N PRO A 37 8.07 -6.40 0.96
CA PRO A 37 9.07 -5.44 1.37
C PRO A 37 9.58 -4.72 0.11
N HIS A 38 9.83 -3.41 0.20
CA HIS A 38 10.26 -2.56 -0.92
C HIS A 38 9.16 -2.22 -1.96
N SER A 39 7.91 -2.14 -1.53
CA SER A 39 6.82 -1.62 -2.36
C SER A 39 6.02 -0.52 -1.67
N ILE A 40 5.45 0.37 -2.48
CA ILE A 40 4.45 1.35 -2.07
C ILE A 40 3.16 1.03 -2.81
N ARG A 41 2.05 1.03 -2.08
CA ARG A 41 0.71 0.89 -2.63
C ARG A 41 -0.17 2.05 -2.21
N LEU A 42 -0.77 2.70 -3.19
CA LEU A 42 -1.74 3.77 -3.03
C LEU A 42 -3.02 3.36 -3.78
N GLU A 43 -4.14 3.36 -3.08
CA GLU A 43 -5.44 3.06 -3.69
C GLU A 43 -5.92 4.21 -4.57
N GLY A 44 -6.68 3.88 -5.60
CA GLY A 44 -7.33 4.84 -6.49
C GLY A 44 -8.18 4.13 -7.54
N ASP A 45 -8.95 4.90 -8.30
CA ASP A 45 -9.79 4.36 -9.39
C ASP A 45 -8.95 3.72 -10.50
N ILE A 46 -7.74 4.27 -10.72
CA ILE A 46 -6.78 3.79 -11.70
C ILE A 46 -5.41 3.64 -11.04
N THR A 47 -4.81 2.44 -11.08
CA THR A 47 -3.45 2.22 -10.58
C THR A 47 -2.39 2.39 -11.68
N LEU A 48 -1.39 3.22 -11.40
CA LEU A 48 -0.14 3.28 -12.17
C LEU A 48 0.97 2.45 -11.51
N GLY A 49 1.72 1.67 -12.30
CA GLY A 49 2.92 0.99 -11.85
C GLY A 49 4.11 1.94 -11.81
N GLY A 50 5.00 1.78 -10.84
CA GLY A 50 6.26 2.51 -10.76
C GLY A 50 7.44 1.56 -10.57
N LEU A 51 8.54 1.79 -11.28
CA LEU A 51 9.81 1.08 -11.11
C LEU A 51 10.96 2.08 -10.94
N PHE A 52 11.56 2.11 -9.76
CA PHE A 52 12.67 3.03 -9.46
C PHE A 52 13.85 2.28 -8.87
N PRO A 53 15.11 2.67 -9.19
CA PRO A 53 16.30 2.09 -8.59
C PRO A 53 16.57 2.73 -7.22
N VAL A 54 15.69 2.44 -6.25
CA VAL A 54 15.77 2.97 -4.88
C VAL A 54 17.04 2.47 -4.20
N HIS A 55 17.38 1.20 -4.39
CA HIS A 55 18.65 0.63 -3.95
C HIS A 55 19.63 0.40 -5.11
N ALA A 56 20.93 0.44 -4.78
CA ALA A 56 22.00 -0.03 -5.63
C ALA A 56 21.97 -1.56 -5.76
N LYS A 57 22.76 -2.08 -6.69
CA LYS A 57 22.95 -3.52 -6.82
C LYS A 57 23.70 -4.06 -5.59
N GLY A 58 23.08 -5.02 -4.89
CA GLY A 58 23.70 -5.68 -3.75
C GLY A 58 24.79 -6.69 -4.13
N PRO A 59 25.55 -7.19 -3.14
CA PRO A 59 26.50 -8.29 -3.31
C PRO A 59 25.77 -9.59 -3.73
N PRO A 60 26.48 -10.66 -4.16
CA PRO A 60 25.81 -11.87 -4.68
C PRO A 60 24.78 -12.52 -3.76
N ALA A 61 24.92 -12.37 -2.44
CA ALA A 61 24.02 -12.94 -1.43
C ALA A 61 22.77 -12.07 -1.16
N GLU A 62 22.76 -10.80 -1.56
CA GLU A 62 21.68 -9.85 -1.27
C GLU A 62 21.24 -9.14 -2.56
N PRO A 63 19.94 -9.11 -2.89
CA PRO A 63 19.48 -8.55 -4.16
C PRO A 63 19.74 -7.03 -4.26
N CYS A 64 19.70 -6.34 -3.12
CA CYS A 64 19.71 -4.89 -3.01
C CYS A 64 20.88 -4.45 -2.12
N GLY A 65 21.51 -3.33 -2.47
CA GLY A 65 22.61 -2.70 -1.72
C GLY A 65 22.16 -1.39 -1.08
N ASP A 66 23.05 -0.41 -1.01
CA ASP A 66 22.77 0.89 -0.38
C ASP A 66 21.66 1.69 -1.09
N ILE A 67 20.97 2.56 -0.34
CA ILE A 67 19.96 3.47 -0.88
C ILE A 67 20.62 4.53 -1.78
N LYS A 68 20.06 4.69 -2.99
CA LYS A 68 20.40 5.75 -3.94
C LYS A 68 19.50 6.96 -3.73
N LYS A 69 20.01 7.97 -3.01
CA LYS A 69 19.24 9.18 -2.66
C LYS A 69 18.74 9.93 -3.91
N GLU A 70 19.65 10.29 -4.82
CA GLU A 70 19.28 11.15 -5.96
C GLU A 70 18.50 10.39 -7.02
N ASN A 71 19.08 9.32 -7.58
CA ASN A 71 18.47 8.60 -8.70
C ASN A 71 17.41 7.58 -8.28
N GLY A 72 17.29 7.28 -6.99
CA GLY A 72 16.26 6.39 -6.44
C GLY A 72 15.18 7.19 -5.74
N ILE A 73 15.50 7.71 -4.55
CA ILE A 73 14.53 8.40 -3.69
C ILE A 73 13.96 9.67 -4.36
N HIS A 74 14.77 10.56 -4.94
CA HIS A 74 14.19 11.78 -5.53
C HIS A 74 13.27 11.47 -6.73
N ARG A 75 13.54 10.41 -7.49
CA ARG A 75 12.69 10.01 -8.62
C ARG A 75 11.39 9.35 -8.15
N LEU A 76 11.48 8.52 -7.11
CA LEU A 76 10.32 7.95 -6.42
C LEU A 76 9.41 9.06 -5.89
N GLU A 77 9.97 10.00 -5.12
CA GLU A 77 9.25 11.15 -4.57
C GLU A 77 8.70 12.06 -5.68
N ALA A 78 9.39 12.20 -6.81
CA ALA A 78 8.86 12.96 -7.94
C ALA A 78 7.60 12.33 -8.53
N MET A 79 7.50 10.99 -8.58
CA MET A 79 6.27 10.32 -8.99
C MET A 79 5.15 10.52 -7.96
N LEU A 80 5.44 10.37 -6.66
CA LEU A 80 4.47 10.61 -5.60
C LEU A 80 3.93 12.05 -5.64
N TYR A 81 4.83 13.02 -5.75
CA TYR A 81 4.48 14.43 -5.92
C TYR A 81 3.61 14.65 -7.17
N ALA A 82 3.94 14.04 -8.31
CA ALA A 82 3.12 14.17 -9.51
C ALA A 82 1.71 13.59 -9.33
N LEU A 83 1.56 12.46 -8.62
CA LEU A 83 0.25 11.89 -8.30
C LEU A 83 -0.57 12.85 -7.43
N ASP A 84 0.04 13.43 -6.39
CA ASP A 84 -0.62 14.40 -5.51
C ASP A 84 -1.09 15.64 -6.28
N GLN A 85 -0.23 16.15 -7.18
CA GLN A 85 -0.56 17.30 -8.02
C GLN A 85 -1.73 16.98 -8.97
N ILE A 86 -1.74 15.81 -9.61
CA ILE A 86 -2.82 15.41 -10.52
C ILE A 86 -4.13 15.21 -9.76
N ASN A 87 -4.09 14.47 -8.63
CA ASN A 87 -5.29 14.18 -7.83
C ASN A 87 -5.89 15.43 -7.16
N SER A 88 -5.10 16.51 -7.02
CA SER A 88 -5.55 17.79 -6.45
C SER A 88 -5.99 18.80 -7.52
N ASP A 89 -5.76 18.52 -8.81
CA ASP A 89 -6.10 19.42 -9.91
C ASP A 89 -7.55 19.17 -10.37
N PRO A 90 -8.48 20.12 -10.18
CA PRO A 90 -9.87 19.94 -10.58
C PRO A 90 -10.08 19.89 -12.10
N ASP A 91 -9.11 20.35 -12.89
CA ASP A 91 -9.21 20.43 -14.35
C ASP A 91 -8.59 19.20 -15.05
N LEU A 92 -7.84 18.36 -14.32
CA LEU A 92 -7.17 17.17 -14.83
C LEU A 92 -7.69 15.89 -14.15
N LEU A 93 -8.28 14.98 -14.93
CA LEU A 93 -8.92 13.75 -14.44
C LEU A 93 -10.02 14.01 -13.37
N PRO A 94 -11.00 14.89 -13.65
CA PRO A 94 -12.06 15.17 -12.69
C PRO A 94 -12.86 13.89 -12.36
N ASN A 95 -13.05 13.63 -11.07
CA ASN A 95 -13.75 12.45 -10.52
C ASN A 95 -13.04 11.11 -10.75
N VAL A 96 -11.74 11.12 -11.06
CA VAL A 96 -10.93 9.90 -11.18
C VAL A 96 -9.66 10.09 -10.36
N THR A 97 -9.44 9.22 -9.38
CA THR A 97 -8.24 9.22 -8.56
C THR A 97 -7.18 8.28 -9.12
N LEU A 98 -5.95 8.76 -9.21
CA LEU A 98 -4.79 7.93 -9.52
C LEU A 98 -4.23 7.31 -8.25
N GLY A 99 -4.24 5.98 -8.20
CA GLY A 99 -3.46 5.17 -7.28
C GLY A 99 -2.11 4.78 -7.89
N ALA A 100 -1.31 4.05 -7.12
CA ALA A 100 -0.01 3.58 -7.58
C ALA A 100 0.46 2.30 -6.92
N ARG A 101 1.19 1.49 -7.68
CA ARG A 101 1.96 0.35 -7.19
C ARG A 101 3.42 0.53 -7.58
N ILE A 102 4.25 0.96 -6.64
CA ILE A 102 5.65 1.30 -6.90
C ILE A 102 6.56 0.24 -6.31
N LEU A 103 7.51 -0.25 -7.10
CA LEU A 103 8.43 -1.34 -6.76
C LEU A 103 9.88 -0.90 -6.98
N ASP A 104 10.79 -1.39 -6.15
CA ASP A 104 12.22 -1.17 -6.30
C ASP A 104 12.83 -2.14 -7.33
N THR A 105 13.69 -1.63 -8.21
CA THR A 105 14.44 -2.45 -9.17
C THR A 105 15.75 -2.98 -8.61
N CYS A 106 16.21 -2.45 -7.47
CA CYS A 106 17.52 -2.72 -6.87
C CYS A 106 18.68 -2.56 -7.87
N SER A 107 18.49 -1.71 -8.89
CA SER A 107 19.43 -1.53 -10.01
C SER A 107 19.83 -2.86 -10.68
N ARG A 108 18.90 -3.82 -10.77
CA ARG A 108 19.11 -5.14 -11.39
C ARG A 108 17.94 -5.53 -12.29
N ASP A 109 18.24 -5.83 -13.53
CA ASP A 109 17.28 -6.10 -14.60
C ASP A 109 16.42 -7.33 -14.29
N THR A 110 17.05 -8.41 -13.81
CA THR A 110 16.36 -9.65 -13.43
C THR A 110 15.43 -9.44 -12.25
N TYR A 111 15.84 -8.59 -11.28
CA TYR A 111 15.01 -8.26 -10.14
C TYR A 111 13.82 -7.38 -10.56
N ALA A 112 14.07 -6.38 -11.41
CA ALA A 112 13.01 -5.55 -11.99
C ALA A 112 12.00 -6.37 -12.79
N LEU A 113 12.45 -7.39 -13.53
CA LEU A 113 11.59 -8.33 -14.25
C LEU A 113 10.69 -9.11 -13.28
N GLU A 114 11.26 -9.68 -12.21
CA GLU A 114 10.52 -10.39 -11.16
C GLU A 114 9.48 -9.48 -10.50
N GLN A 115 9.85 -8.23 -10.19
CA GLN A 115 8.93 -7.24 -9.64
C GLN A 115 7.79 -6.92 -10.62
N SER A 116 8.10 -6.74 -11.90
CA SER A 116 7.13 -6.40 -12.96
C SER A 116 6.05 -7.48 -13.14
N LEU A 117 6.32 -8.73 -12.76
CA LEU A 117 5.30 -9.79 -12.76
C LEU A 117 4.10 -9.42 -11.87
N THR A 118 4.31 -8.62 -10.82
CA THR A 118 3.25 -8.14 -9.94
C THR A 118 2.19 -7.32 -10.68
N PHE A 119 2.58 -6.58 -11.73
CA PHE A 119 1.65 -5.74 -12.50
C PHE A 119 0.72 -6.52 -13.41
N VAL A 120 1.09 -7.75 -13.79
CA VAL A 120 0.30 -8.61 -14.69
C VAL A 120 -0.48 -9.70 -13.97
N GLN A 121 -0.35 -9.82 -12.64
CA GLN A 121 -1.06 -10.83 -11.84
C GLN A 121 -2.57 -10.79 -12.06
N ALA A 122 -3.14 -9.60 -12.29
CA ALA A 122 -4.57 -9.45 -12.56
C ALA A 122 -5.05 -9.97 -13.91
N LEU A 123 -4.13 -10.19 -14.85
CA LEU A 123 -4.43 -10.72 -16.18
C LEU A 123 -4.29 -12.25 -16.23
N ILE A 124 -3.64 -12.85 -15.23
CA ILE A 124 -3.45 -14.29 -15.17
C ILE A 124 -4.74 -14.91 -14.64
N GLN A 125 -5.46 -15.60 -15.53
CA GLN A 125 -6.61 -16.42 -15.13
C GLN A 125 -6.10 -17.55 -14.23
N LYS A 126 -6.47 -17.49 -12.96
CA LYS A 126 -6.22 -18.59 -12.03
C LYS A 126 -7.45 -19.48 -12.04
N ASP A 127 -7.29 -20.74 -12.46
CA ASP A 127 -8.34 -21.73 -12.28
C ASP A 127 -8.45 -22.06 -10.79
N THR A 128 -9.55 -21.64 -10.18
CA THR A 128 -9.81 -21.81 -8.75
C THR A 128 -10.88 -22.88 -8.47
N SER A 129 -11.32 -23.61 -9.50
CA SER A 129 -12.42 -24.58 -9.40
C SER A 129 -12.13 -25.72 -8.41
N ASP A 130 -10.85 -26.08 -8.25
CA ASP A 130 -10.40 -27.17 -7.37
C ASP A 130 -9.91 -26.70 -5.98
N VAL A 131 -9.97 -25.40 -5.67
CA VAL A 131 -9.47 -24.89 -4.39
C VAL A 131 -10.53 -25.08 -3.30
N ARG A 132 -10.19 -25.85 -2.26
CA ARG A 132 -11.05 -26.08 -1.09
C ARG A 132 -10.30 -25.80 0.20
N CYS A 133 -10.90 -25.03 1.09
CA CYS A 133 -10.36 -24.80 2.41
C CYS A 133 -10.62 -26.03 3.30
N THR A 134 -9.68 -26.33 4.21
CA THR A 134 -9.77 -27.49 5.12
C THR A 134 -10.95 -27.42 6.10
N ASN A 135 -11.45 -26.21 6.35
CA ASN A 135 -12.63 -25.92 7.16
C ASN A 135 -13.95 -25.99 6.36
N GLY A 136 -13.90 -26.26 5.06
CA GLY A 136 -15.08 -26.34 4.17
C GLY A 136 -15.68 -24.99 3.76
N GLU A 137 -15.06 -23.87 4.16
CA GLU A 137 -15.48 -22.53 3.74
C GLU A 137 -15.07 -22.24 2.28
N PRO A 138 -15.81 -21.36 1.57
CA PRO A 138 -15.41 -20.93 0.24
C PRO A 138 -14.07 -20.17 0.31
N PRO A 139 -13.14 -20.44 -0.62
CA PRO A 139 -11.87 -19.71 -0.66
C PRO A 139 -12.10 -18.24 -0.99
N VAL A 140 -11.46 -17.36 -0.21
CA VAL A 140 -11.45 -15.90 -0.47
C VAL A 140 -10.28 -15.58 -1.38
N PHE A 141 -10.57 -15.11 -2.60
CA PHE A 141 -9.55 -14.61 -3.52
C PHE A 141 -9.50 -13.09 -3.45
N VAL A 142 -8.36 -12.56 -3.03
CA VAL A 142 -8.09 -11.12 -3.14
C VAL A 142 -7.99 -10.79 -4.62
N LYS A 143 -8.80 -9.85 -5.10
CA LYS A 143 -8.74 -9.42 -6.49
C LYS A 143 -7.38 -8.73 -6.72
N PRO A 144 -6.54 -9.26 -7.62
CA PRO A 144 -5.27 -8.62 -7.93
C PRO A 144 -5.48 -7.22 -8.52
N GLU A 145 -4.57 -6.33 -8.16
CA GLU A 145 -4.54 -4.94 -8.62
C GLU A 145 -4.29 -4.87 -10.13
N LYS A 146 -5.12 -4.10 -10.84
CA LYS A 146 -4.98 -3.94 -12.30
C LYS A 146 -4.18 -2.67 -12.59
N VAL A 147 -2.92 -2.84 -12.97
CA VAL A 147 -2.05 -1.75 -13.41
C VAL A 147 -2.32 -1.40 -14.87
N VAL A 148 -2.58 -0.13 -15.18
CA VAL A 148 -2.92 0.33 -16.55
C VAL A 148 -1.72 0.79 -17.37
N GLY A 149 -0.63 1.17 -16.70
CA GLY A 149 0.60 1.65 -17.32
C GLY A 149 1.71 1.70 -16.28
N VAL A 150 2.98 1.68 -16.73
CA VAL A 150 4.15 1.63 -15.84
C VAL A 150 5.09 2.79 -16.17
N ILE A 151 5.50 3.52 -15.13
CA ILE A 151 6.52 4.58 -15.18
C ILE A 151 7.82 3.99 -14.66
N GLY A 152 8.91 4.12 -15.42
CA GLY A 152 10.24 3.63 -15.05
C GLY A 152 11.33 4.66 -15.34
N ALA A 153 12.48 4.54 -14.67
CA ALA A 153 13.61 5.47 -14.76
C ALA A 153 14.99 4.80 -14.81
#